data_AF-A0A818RK80-F1
#
_entry.id   AF-A0A818RK80-F1
#
_cell.length_a   1.000
_cell.length_b   1.000
_cell.length_c   1.000
_cell.angle_alpha   90.00
_cell.angle_beta   90.00
_cell.angle_gamma   90.00
#
_symmetry.space_group_name_H-M   'P 1'
#
loop_
_entity.id
_entity.type
_entity.pdbx_description
1 polymer ?
#
loop_
_entity_poly.entity_id
_entity_poly.type
_entity_poly.pdbx_seq_one_letter_code
_entity_poly.pdbx_strand_id
1 'polypeptide(L)'
;MVILKKYPGRVLHIAHECDLVIMTVDDDKFWDKVEPLTFNNDVPRLEESIIVVGYPIGGDNLSVTKGAVSRVVMSTYSHSVEYLLTTQIDAAINPGNSGGPAIQGMKKERFG
;
A
#
# COMPACT_ATOMS: atom_id res chain seq x y z
N MET A 1 22.82 18.07 1.74
CA MET A 1 21.84 17.81 0.67
C MET A 1 21.94 16.32 0.34
N VAL A 2 20.94 15.52 0.73
CA VAL A 2 20.90 14.11 0.38
C VAL A 2 20.40 14.03 -1.06
N ILE A 3 21.20 13.53 -1.98
CA ILE A 3 20.75 13.31 -3.37
C ILE A 3 20.08 11.94 -3.38
N LEU A 4 18.75 11.92 -3.52
CA LEU A 4 17.98 10.69 -3.71
C LEU A 4 18.29 10.13 -5.11
N LYS A 5 18.80 8.90 -5.17
CA LYS A 5 18.96 8.18 -6.44
C LYS A 5 17.59 7.65 -6.87
N LYS A 6 17.12 8.07 -8.04
CA LYS A 6 15.92 7.51 -8.68
C LYS A 6 16.30 6.29 -9.51
N TYR A 7 15.45 5.28 -9.47
CA TYR A 7 15.59 4.06 -10.27
C TYR A 7 14.40 3.96 -11.23
N PRO A 8 14.62 3.70 -12.53
CA PRO A 8 13.52 3.50 -13.47
C PRO A 8 12.80 2.19 -13.15
N GLY A 9 11.48 2.29 -12.95
CA GLY A 9 10.59 1.13 -12.82
C GLY A 9 10.04 0.71 -14.17
N ARG A 10 9.79 -0.59 -14.33
CA ARG A 10 9.13 -1.18 -15.50
C ARG A 10 7.88 -1.92 -15.06
N VAL A 11 6.77 -1.65 -15.73
CA VAL A 11 5.50 -2.34 -15.49
C VAL A 11 5.59 -3.77 -16.02
N LEU A 12 5.23 -4.74 -15.18
CA LEU A 12 5.07 -6.15 -15.54
C LEU A 12 3.63 -6.47 -15.89
N HIS A 13 2.67 -5.93 -15.13
CA HIS A 13 1.25 -6.16 -15.34
C HIS A 13 0.42 -5.03 -14.75
N ILE A 14 -0.74 -4.76 -15.36
CA ILE A 14 -1.75 -3.81 -14.86
C ILE A 14 -3.06 -4.58 -14.76
N ALA A 15 -3.66 -4.58 -13.57
CA ALA A 15 -4.97 -5.11 -13.32
C ALA A 15 -5.91 -3.93 -13.03
N HIS A 16 -6.65 -3.52 -14.05
CA HIS A 16 -7.52 -2.35 -13.96
C HIS A 16 -8.68 -2.60 -12.99
N GLU A 17 -9.19 -3.83 -12.95
CA GLU A 17 -10.34 -4.30 -12.17
C GLU A 17 -10.19 -4.06 -10.67
N CYS A 18 -8.97 -4.20 -10.14
CA CYS A 18 -8.68 -4.04 -8.71
C CYS A 18 -7.73 -2.89 -8.40
N ASP A 19 -7.47 -2.01 -9.38
CA ASP A 19 -6.56 -0.87 -9.25
C ASP A 19 -5.14 -1.27 -8.78
N LEU A 20 -4.59 -2.32 -9.40
CA LEU A 20 -3.27 -2.86 -9.05
C LEU A 20 -2.30 -2.82 -10.23
N VAL A 21 -1.03 -2.64 -9.89
CA VAL A 21 0.09 -2.74 -10.83
C VAL A 21 1.21 -3.58 -10.22
N ILE A 22 1.75 -4.51 -11.00
CA ILE A 22 2.99 -5.19 -10.68
C ILE A 22 4.10 -4.52 -11.48
N MET A 23 5.16 -4.09 -10.80
CA MET A 23 6.31 -3.44 -11.40
C MET A 23 7.61 -3.98 -10.83
N THR A 24 8.69 -3.80 -11.58
CA THR A 24 10.04 -4.21 -11.20
C THR A 24 11.06 -3.10 -11.49
N VAL A 25 12.26 -3.24 -10.94
CA VAL A 25 13.43 -2.40 -11.20
C VAL A 25 14.54 -3.32 -11.68
N ASP A 26 15.11 -3.03 -12.86
CA ASP A 26 16.09 -3.90 -13.51
C ASP A 26 17.53 -3.72 -12.95
N ASP A 27 17.82 -2.63 -12.21
CA ASP A 27 19.13 -2.43 -11.53
C ASP A 27 19.13 -3.13 -10.17
N ASP A 28 19.87 -4.24 -10.07
CA ASP A 28 19.98 -5.08 -8.86
C ASP A 28 20.39 -4.30 -7.60
N LYS A 29 21.12 -3.18 -7.76
CA LYS A 29 21.51 -2.30 -6.64
C LYS A 29 20.32 -1.68 -5.92
N PHE A 30 19.14 -1.66 -6.54
CA PHE A 30 17.92 -1.25 -5.87
C PHE A 30 17.54 -2.23 -4.75
N TRP A 31 17.79 -3.53 -4.95
CA TRP A 31 17.31 -4.62 -4.10
C TRP A 31 18.27 -5.00 -2.98
N ASP A 32 19.56 -4.62 -3.06
CA ASP A 32 20.64 -5.02 -2.13
C ASP A 32 20.33 -4.89 -0.62
N LYS A 33 19.43 -4.00 -0.22
CA LYS A 33 19.09 -3.71 1.19
C LYS A 33 17.59 -3.61 1.43
N VAL A 34 16.79 -4.18 0.54
CA VAL A 34 15.33 -4.16 0.64
C VAL A 34 14.88 -5.50 1.21
N GLU A 35 14.28 -5.46 2.39
CA GLU A 35 13.53 -6.61 2.92
C GLU A 35 12.08 -6.51 2.40
N PRO A 36 11.59 -7.51 1.64
CA PRO A 36 10.22 -7.49 1.16
C PRO A 36 9.25 -7.69 2.32
N LEU A 37 8.12 -7.00 2.26
CA LEU A 37 7.01 -7.27 3.16
C LEU A 37 6.37 -8.61 2.81
N THR A 38 5.75 -9.28 3.78
CA THR A 38 4.98 -10.51 3.54
C THR A 38 3.48 -10.24 3.66
N PHE A 39 2.65 -10.91 2.87
CA PHE A 39 1.20 -10.72 3.01
C PHE A 39 0.67 -11.40 4.27
N ASN A 40 -0.38 -10.83 4.86
CA ASN A 40 -1.21 -11.62 5.77
C ASN A 40 -2.16 -12.51 4.98
N ASN A 41 -2.41 -13.72 5.47
CA ASN A 41 -3.35 -14.65 4.84
C ASN A 41 -4.80 -14.42 5.32
N ASP A 42 -4.97 -13.63 6.37
CA ASP A 42 -6.25 -13.34 6.99
C ASP A 42 -6.71 -11.93 6.62
N VAL A 43 -8.00 -11.79 6.31
CA VAL A 43 -8.66 -10.48 6.21
C VAL A 43 -8.69 -9.85 7.61
N PRO A 44 -8.30 -8.57 7.76
CA PRO A 44 -8.28 -7.94 9.07
C PRO A 44 -9.70 -7.80 9.64
N ARG A 45 -9.81 -7.88 10.97
CA ARG A 45 -11.09 -7.80 11.68
C ARG A 45 -11.43 -6.38 12.04
N LEU A 46 -12.72 -6.11 12.31
CA LEU A 46 -13.16 -4.84 12.85
C LEU A 46 -12.34 -4.46 14.10
N GLU A 47 -12.07 -3.18 14.25
CA GLU A 47 -11.27 -2.56 15.33
C GLU A 47 -9.77 -2.92 15.32
N GLU A 48 -9.30 -3.78 14.43
CA GLU A 48 -7.87 -4.06 14.31
C GLU A 48 -7.11 -2.84 13.80
N SER A 49 -5.95 -2.56 14.41
CA SER A 49 -5.14 -1.40 14.03
C SER A 49 -4.41 -1.64 12.72
N ILE A 50 -4.50 -0.67 11.82
CA ILE A 50 -3.81 -0.61 10.54
C ILE A 50 -2.93 0.64 10.48
N ILE A 51 -1.74 0.48 9.93
CA ILE A 51 -0.80 1.56 9.64
C ILE A 51 -0.61 1.63 8.13
N VAL A 52 -0.95 2.76 7.52
CA VAL A 52 -0.69 3.02 6.10
C VAL A 52 0.55 3.88 5.98
N VAL A 53 1.49 3.43 5.13
CA VAL A 53 2.78 4.09 4.91
C VAL A 53 2.88 4.53 3.46
N GLY A 54 3.27 5.78 3.22
CA GLY A 54 3.37 6.31 1.86
C GLY A 54 4.06 7.67 1.77
N TYR A 55 4.02 8.29 0.59
CA TYR A 55 4.61 9.59 0.32
C TYR A 55 3.53 10.56 -0.20
N PRO A 56 3.14 11.58 0.58
CA PRO A 56 2.11 12.52 0.16
C PRO A 56 2.53 13.27 -1.12
N ILE A 57 1.55 13.62 -1.96
CA ILE A 57 1.82 14.42 -3.16
C ILE A 57 2.56 15.71 -2.79
N GLY A 58 3.66 15.98 -3.49
CA GLY A 58 4.46 17.20 -3.32
C GLY A 58 5.56 17.11 -2.26
N GLY A 59 5.69 15.98 -1.56
CA GLY A 59 6.77 15.73 -0.59
C GLY A 59 7.62 14.51 -0.94
N ASP A 60 8.82 14.46 -0.37
CA ASP A 60 9.74 13.32 -0.39
C ASP A 60 9.90 12.67 1.01
N ASN A 61 9.17 13.19 1.99
CA ASN A 61 9.14 12.65 3.35
C ASN A 61 8.10 11.54 3.49
N LEU A 62 8.48 10.52 4.26
CA LEU A 62 7.60 9.42 4.62
C LEU A 62 6.43 9.93 5.48
N SER A 63 5.21 9.53 5.12
CA SER A 63 3.99 9.74 5.90
C SER A 63 3.51 8.42 6.47
N VAL A 64 3.04 8.48 7.72
CA VAL A 64 2.47 7.34 8.43
C VAL A 64 1.09 7.76 8.94
N THR A 65 0.05 7.06 8.47
CA THR A 65 -1.32 7.23 8.96
C THR A 65 -1.73 5.98 9.72
N LYS A 66 -2.25 6.15 10.94
CA LYS A 66 -2.77 5.04 11.75
C LYS A 66 -4.29 5.16 11.86
N GLY A 67 -4.97 4.04 11.67
CA GLY A 67 -6.40 3.89 11.91
C GLY A 67 -6.73 2.50 12.44
N ALA A 68 -8.00 2.24 12.65
CA ALA A 68 -8.56 0.93 12.91
C ALA A 68 -9.53 0.55 11.79
N VAL A 69 -9.68 -0.76 11.54
CA VAL A 69 -10.66 -1.26 10.57
C VAL A 69 -12.07 -0.90 11.05
N SER A 70 -12.75 -0.06 10.28
CA SER A 70 -14.11 0.38 10.56
C SER A 70 -15.16 -0.42 9.79
N ARG A 71 -14.77 -1.05 8.67
CA ARG A 71 -15.66 -1.85 7.84
C ARG A 71 -14.91 -2.85 6.98
N VAL A 72 -15.47 -4.05 6.83
CA VAL A 72 -15.09 -5.03 5.81
C VAL A 72 -16.35 -5.31 5.00
N VAL A 73 -16.34 -4.97 3.71
CA VAL A 73 -17.55 -5.01 2.88
C VAL A 73 -17.18 -5.20 1.41
N MET A 74 -18.12 -5.69 0.61
CA MET A 74 -17.98 -5.61 -0.84
C MET A 74 -18.33 -4.18 -1.29
N SER A 75 -17.46 -3.54 -2.08
CA SER A 75 -17.71 -2.21 -2.63
C SER A 75 -17.18 -2.07 -4.04
N THR A 76 -17.71 -1.08 -4.76
CA THR A 76 -17.23 -0.73 -6.09
C THR A 76 -15.86 -0.07 -6.01
N TYR A 77 -14.88 -0.62 -6.73
CA TYR A 77 -13.57 0.02 -6.90
C TYR A 77 -13.71 1.24 -7.80
N SER A 78 -13.16 2.38 -7.35
CA SER A 78 -13.30 3.68 -8.02
C SER A 78 -12.73 3.70 -9.43
N HIS A 79 -11.74 2.83 -9.70
CA HIS A 79 -11.03 2.78 -10.98
C HIS A 79 -11.62 1.79 -11.99
N SER A 80 -12.59 0.95 -11.61
CA SER A 80 -13.03 -0.16 -12.47
C SER A 80 -14.52 -0.46 -12.48
N VAL A 81 -15.35 0.18 -11.65
CA VAL A 81 -16.78 -0.17 -11.48
C VAL A 81 -17.00 -1.60 -10.95
N GLU A 82 -15.92 -2.37 -10.75
CA GLU A 82 -15.97 -3.74 -10.27
C GLU A 82 -16.29 -3.81 -8.78
N TYR A 83 -17.06 -4.83 -8.40
CA TYR A 83 -17.54 -5.02 -7.03
C TYR A 83 -16.70 -6.08 -6.31
N LEU A 84 -15.75 -5.62 -5.49
CA LEU A 84 -14.74 -6.47 -4.86
C LEU A 84 -14.70 -6.23 -3.34
N LEU A 85 -14.05 -7.13 -2.60
CA LEU A 85 -13.89 -7.01 -1.16
C LEU A 85 -12.99 -5.82 -0.82
N THR A 86 -13.44 -4.95 0.09
CA THR A 86 -12.67 -3.82 0.59
C THR A 86 -12.66 -3.75 2.11
N THR A 87 -11.57 -3.19 2.61
CA THR A 87 -11.38 -2.86 4.03
C THR A 87 -11.32 -1.34 4.14
N GLN A 88 -12.19 -0.76 4.96
CA GLN A 88 -12.18 0.65 5.29
C GLN A 88 -11.54 0.84 6.67
N ILE A 89 -10.72 1.88 6.80
CA ILE A 89 -10.18 2.32 8.08
C ILE A 89 -10.79 3.66 8.50
N ASP A 90 -10.83 3.94 9.79
CA ASP A 90 -11.32 5.20 10.37
C ASP A 90 -10.32 6.38 10.28
N ALA A 91 -9.38 6.31 9.34
CA ALA A 91 -8.37 7.33 9.12
C ALA A 91 -8.37 7.79 7.66
N ALA A 92 -8.21 9.11 7.46
CA ALA A 92 -8.09 9.67 6.12
C ALA A 92 -6.72 9.34 5.51
N ILE A 93 -6.72 8.76 4.31
CA ILE A 93 -5.52 8.54 3.51
C ILE A 93 -5.36 9.69 2.53
N ASN A 94 -4.24 10.41 2.64
CA ASN A 94 -3.94 11.54 1.77
C ASN A 94 -3.54 11.06 0.36
N PRO A 95 -3.85 11.83 -0.70
CA PRO A 95 -3.32 11.56 -2.04
C PRO A 95 -1.79 11.41 -2.04
N GLY A 96 -1.29 10.42 -2.77
CA GLY A 96 0.11 10.03 -2.81
C GLY A 96 0.47 8.89 -1.85
N ASN A 97 -0.31 8.68 -0.79
CA ASN A 97 -0.17 7.49 0.05
C ASN A 97 -0.85 6.26 -0.58
N SER A 98 -1.81 6.45 -1.50
CA SER A 98 -2.41 5.38 -2.29
C SER A 98 -1.33 4.61 -3.07
N GLY A 99 -1.38 3.28 -3.00
CA GLY A 99 -0.36 2.38 -3.55
C GLY A 99 0.75 2.00 -2.57
N GLY A 100 0.85 2.67 -1.42
CA GLY A 100 1.68 2.25 -0.29
C GLY A 100 1.04 1.10 0.53
N PRO A 101 1.81 0.39 1.36
CA PRO A 101 1.31 -0.75 2.13
C PRO A 101 0.41 -0.33 3.30
N ALA A 102 -0.59 -1.17 3.59
CA ALA A 102 -1.38 -1.17 4.81
C ALA A 102 -0.92 -2.32 5.73
N ILE A 103 -0.41 -2.00 6.91
CA ILE A 103 0.31 -2.91 7.81
C ILE A 103 -0.51 -3.14 9.09
N GLN A 104 -0.70 -4.39 9.47
CA GLN A 104 -1.42 -4.73 10.70
C GLN A 104 -0.56 -4.46 11.95
N GLY A 105 -1.06 -3.61 12.83
CA GLY A 105 -0.36 -3.10 14.02
C GLY A 105 -0.25 -4.12 15.15
N MET A 106 0.54 -5.18 14.95
CA MET A 106 1.19 -6.02 15.98
C MET A 106 2.11 -7.11 15.41
N LYS A 107 2.20 -7.27 14.08
CA LYS A 107 3.17 -8.15 13.42
C LYS A 107 4.01 -7.31 12.46
N LYS A 108 5.30 -7.13 12.75
CA LYS A 108 6.26 -6.31 11.97
C LYS A 108 6.39 -6.72 10.49
N GLU A 109 5.73 -7.78 10.04
CA GLU A 109 6.08 -8.46 8.80
C GLU A 109 4.89 -8.61 7.83
N ARG A 110 3.67 -8.20 8.20
CA ARG A 110 2.44 -8.53 7.45
C ARG A 110 1.61 -7.33 6.98
N PHE A 111 1.25 -7.32 5.68
CA PHE A 111 0.41 -6.30 5.03
C PHE A 111 -0.76 -6.94 4.25
N GLY A 112 -1.82 -6.16 4.00
CA GLY A 112 -3.01 -6.59 3.28
C GLY A 112 -4.04 -5.49 3.18
#